data_AF-A0A919J4K4-F1
#
_entry.id   AF-A0A919J4K4-F1
#
_cell.length_a   1.000
_cell.length_b   1.000
_cell.length_c   1.000
_cell.angle_alpha   90.00
_cell.angle_beta   90.00
_cell.angle_gamma   90.00
#
_symmetry.space_group_name_H-M   'P 1'
#
loop_
_entity.id
_entity.type
_entity.pdbx_description
1 polymer ?
#
loop_
_entity_poly.entity_id
_entity_poly.type
_entity_poly.pdbx_seq_one_letter_code
_entity_poly.pdbx_strand_id
1 'polypeptide(L)' 'MNAETTVSVLFEAAGITVPPDEFDYFVKVYPALRAGLDALYEVPMTKEEEPQLVFSPYL' A
#
# COMPACT_ATOMS: atom_id res chain seq x y z
N MET A 1 -10.82 -9.74 -7.91
CA MET A 1 -10.07 -10.34 -6.79
C MET A 1 -10.69 -9.82 -5.50
N ASN A 2 -10.91 -10.65 -4.48
CA ASN A 2 -11.47 -10.19 -3.20
C ASN A 2 -10.33 -9.71 -2.27
N ALA A 3 -10.66 -9.06 -1.15
CA ALA A 3 -9.68 -8.52 -0.21
C ALA A 3 -8.75 -9.62 0.33
N GLU A 4 -9.31 -10.78 0.66
CA GLU A 4 -8.59 -11.94 1.19
C GLU A 4 -7.48 -12.44 0.25
N THR A 5 -7.83 -12.74 -1.01
CA THR A 5 -6.85 -13.15 -2.03
C THR A 5 -5.79 -12.07 -2.24
N THR A 6 -6.18 -10.80 -2.18
CA THR A 6 -5.25 -9.69 -2.40
C THR A 6 -4.24 -9.56 -1.27
N VAL A 7 -4.70 -9.58 -0.03
CA VAL A 7 -3.82 -9.54 1.15
C VAL A 7 -2.91 -10.77 1.20
N SER A 8 -3.43 -11.96 0.86
CA SER A 8 -2.63 -13.19 0.76
C SER A 8 -1.49 -13.06 -0.25
N VAL A 9 -1.78 -12.61 -1.47
CA VAL A 9 -0.76 -12.43 -2.52
C VAL A 9 0.28 -11.37 -2.12
N LEU A 10 -0.14 -10.29 -1.45
CA LEU A 10 0.78 -9.25 -0.99
C LEU A 10 1.76 -9.77 0.07
N PHE A 11 1.29 -10.55 1.04
CA PHE A 11 2.16 -11.15 2.05
C PHE A 11 3.09 -12.22 1.47
N GLU A 12 2.59 -13.05 0.53
CA GLU A 12 3.40 -14.01 -0.20
C GLU A 12 4.52 -13.32 -0.98
N ALA A 13 4.20 -12.25 -1.73
CA ALA A 13 5.18 -11.47 -2.49
C ALA A 13 6.22 -10.78 -1.60
N ALA A 14 5.84 -10.40 -0.38
CA ALA A 14 6.74 -9.83 0.62
C ALA A 14 7.58 -10.89 1.35
N GLY A 15 7.30 -12.18 1.16
CA GLY A 15 7.93 -13.27 1.90
C GLY A 15 7.59 -13.26 3.40
N ILE A 16 6.46 -12.67 3.78
CA ILE A 16 6.04 -12.52 5.17
C ILE A 16 4.98 -13.58 5.48
N THR A 17 5.23 -14.36 6.54
CA THR A 17 4.22 -15.25 7.11
C THR A 17 3.51 -14.52 8.24
N VAL A 18 2.19 -14.48 8.19
CA VAL A 18 1.35 -13.72 9.14
C VAL A 18 0.47 -14.68 9.94
N PRO A 19 0.36 -14.51 11.27
CA PRO A 19 -0.60 -15.25 12.09
C PRO A 19 -2.05 -15.08 11.58
N PRO A 20 -2.94 -16.08 11.73
CA PRO A 20 -4.29 -16.00 11.18
C PRO A 20 -5.12 -14.81 11.70
N ASP A 21 -4.98 -14.45 12.98
CA ASP A 21 -5.68 -13.33 13.61
C ASP A 21 -5.21 -11.96 13.06
N GLU A 22 -3.92 -11.83 12.79
CA GLU A 22 -3.37 -10.65 12.13
C GLU A 22 -3.80 -10.59 10.66
N PHE A 23 -3.80 -11.73 9.96
CA PHE A 23 -4.25 -11.81 8.57
C PHE A 23 -5.69 -11.31 8.43
N ASP A 24 -6.60 -11.79 9.28
CA ASP A 24 -8.01 -11.35 9.30
C ASP A 24 -8.14 -9.85 9.53
N TYR A 25 -7.29 -9.27 10.39
CA TYR A 25 -7.24 -7.83 10.59
C TYR A 25 -6.86 -7.09 9.30
N PHE A 26 -5.84 -7.55 8.57
CA PHE A 26 -5.44 -6.93 7.31
C PHE A 26 -6.52 -7.07 6.23
N VAL A 27 -7.18 -8.22 6.12
CA VAL A 27 -8.30 -8.42 5.21
C VAL A 27 -9.43 -7.44 5.50
N LYS A 28 -9.74 -7.21 6.79
CA LYS A 28 -10.77 -6.25 7.21
C LYS A 28 -10.42 -4.80 6.87
N VAL A 29 -9.17 -4.39 7.04
CA VAL A 29 -8.75 -2.98 6.84
C VAL A 29 -8.41 -2.66 5.38
N TYR A 30 -8.00 -3.65 4.59
CA TYR A 30 -7.55 -3.47 3.21
C TYR A 30 -8.50 -2.65 2.32
N PRO A 31 -9.84 -2.85 2.32
CA PRO A 31 -10.73 -2.06 1.48
C PRO A 31 -10.68 -0.56 1.75
N ALA A 32 -10.60 -0.16 3.03
CA ALA A 32 -10.51 1.26 3.41
C ALA A 32 -9.15 1.86 3.00
N LEU A 33 -8.06 1.10 3.17
CA LEU A 33 -6.74 1.50 2.72
C LEU A 33 -6.71 1.70 1.19
N ARG A 34 -7.28 0.75 0.43
CA ARG A 34 -7.35 0.82 -1.03
C ARG A 34 -8.16 2.03 -1.50
N ALA A 35 -9.31 2.29 -0.89
CA ALA A 35 -10.11 3.47 -1.20
C ALA A 35 -9.35 4.78 -0.92
N GLY A 36 -8.58 4.84 0.18
CA GLY A 36 -7.72 5.97 0.48
C GLY A 36 -6.63 6.18 -0.58
N LEU A 37 -6.01 5.10 -1.08
CA LEU A 37 -5.05 5.16 -2.18
C LEU A 37 -5.70 5.60 -3.49
N ASP A 38 -6.90 5.11 -3.80
CA ASP A 38 -7.64 5.50 -5.01
C ASP A 38 -7.94 7.00 -5.00
N ALA A 39 -8.33 7.56 -3.86
CA ALA A 39 -8.56 9.00 -3.70
C ALA A 39 -7.30 9.84 -3.95
N LEU A 40 -6.09 9.33 -3.67
CA LEU A 40 -4.84 10.04 -3.96
C LEU A 40 -4.60 10.18 -5.47
N TYR A 41 -5.06 9.23 -6.28
CA TYR A 41 -4.94 9.29 -7.74
C TYR A 41 -5.96 10.23 -8.39
N GLU A 42 -7.05 10.57 -7.69
CA GLU A 42 -8.05 11.53 -8.15
C GLU A 42 -7.59 12.99 -7.95
N VAL A 43 -6.59 13.22 -7.09
CA VAL A 43 -6.00 14.54 -6.92
C VAL A 43 -5.32 14.93 -8.23
N PRO A 44 -5.76 16.03 -8.89
CA PRO A 44 -5.10 16.49 -10.10
C PRO A 44 -3.65 16.80 -9.76
N MET A 45 -2.74 15.99 -10.30
CA MET A 45 -1.31 16.12 -10.03
C MET A 45 -0.88 17.56 -10.30
N THR A 46 -0.60 18.34 -9.26
CA THR A 46 0.49 19.30 -9.36
C THR A 46 1.71 18.43 -9.59
N LYS A 47 2.11 18.33 -10.85
CA LYS A 47 3.30 17.61 -11.25
C LYS A 47 4.45 18.33 -10.56
N GLU A 48 4.78 17.92 -9.34
CA GLU A 48 6.06 18.28 -8.77
C GLU A 48 7.05 17.57 -9.68
N GLU A 49 7.70 18.35 -10.54
CA GLU A 49 8.68 17.84 -11.49
C GLU A 49 9.87 17.19 -10.76
N GLU A 50 10.01 17.48 -9.47
CA GLU A 50 11.02 16.93 -8.58
C GLU A 50 10.41 16.13 -7.42
N PRO A 51 11.00 14.98 -7.07
CA PRO A 51 10.62 14.23 -5.88
C PRO A 51 10.90 15.03 -4.62
N GLN A 52 9.96 15.04 -3.66
CA GLN A 52 10.12 15.75 -2.37
C GLN A 52 11.34 15.28 -1.56
N LEU A 53 11.76 14.03 -1.76
CA LEU A 53 12.97 13.48 -1.17
C LEU A 53 14.00 13.23 -2.27
N VAL A 54 15.07 14.02 -2.25
CA VAL A 54 16.22 13.87 -3.13
C VAL A 54 17.37 13.27 -2.33
N PHE A 55 17.98 12.19 -2.85
CA PHE A 55 19.19 11.64 -2.28
C PHE A 55 20.36 12.61 -2.49
N SER A 56 20.99 13.07 -1.40
CA SER A 56 22.21 13.87 -1.44
C SER A 56 23.40 13.03 -0.93
N PRO A 57 24.33 12.61 -1.80
CA PRO A 57 25.52 11.86 -1.39
C PRO A 57 26.60 12.71 -0.68
N TYR A 58 26.40 14.03 -0.53
CA TYR A 58 27.41 14.97 -0.03
C TYR A 58 26.98 15.74 1.22
N LEU A 59 26.36 15.05 2.17
CA LEU A 59 26.40 15.46 3.58
C LEU A 59 27.56 14.77 4.29
#